data_AF-A0A085U685-F1
#
_entry.id   AF-A0A085U685-F1
#
_cell.length_a   1.000
_cell.length_b   1.000
_cell.length_c   1.000
_cell.angle_alpha   90.00
_cell.angle_beta   90.00
_cell.angle_gamma   90.00
#
_symmetry.space_group_name_H-M   'P 1'
#
loop_
_entity.id
_entity.type
_entity.pdbx_description
1 polymer ?
#
loop_
_entity_poly.entity_id
_entity_poly.type
_entity_poly.pdbx_seq_one_letter_code
_entity_poly.pdbx_strand_id
1 'polypeptide(L)' 'MGYNLAERSQEEMDKINVDLAASSVAFKERYNMPVIPELVAREQPEHLRDYFLQRLNHYRSESAKLSRLPYEPKVK' A
#
# COMPACT_ATOMS: atom_id res chain seq x y z
N MET A 1 -12.23 -18.81 14.73
CA MET A 1 -10.76 -18.66 14.70
C MET A 1 -10.44 -17.18 14.61
N GLY A 2 -9.96 -16.56 15.69
CA GLY A 2 -9.64 -15.13 15.72
C GLY A 2 -8.34 -14.85 14.98
N TYR A 3 -8.39 -14.03 13.92
CA TYR A 3 -7.20 -13.48 13.30
C TYR A 3 -6.79 -12.20 14.05
N ASN A 4 -6.24 -12.36 15.26
CA ASN A 4 -5.71 -11.22 16.00
C ASN A 4 -4.37 -10.79 15.38
N LEU A 5 -4.35 -9.62 14.74
CA LEU A 5 -3.11 -9.01 14.25
C LEU A 5 -2.10 -8.75 15.37
N ALA A 6 -2.58 -8.56 16.61
CA ALA A 6 -1.74 -8.29 17.77
C ALA A 6 -0.97 -9.51 18.31
N GLU A 7 -1.36 -10.74 17.94
CA GLU A 7 -0.67 -11.97 18.35
C GLU A 7 0.39 -12.43 17.33
N ARG A 8 0.54 -11.69 16.22
CA ARG A 8 1.50 -11.99 15.15
C ARG A 8 2.89 -11.51 15.52
N SER A 9 3.91 -12.17 14.97
CA SER A 9 5.30 -11.73 15.12
C SER A 9 5.53 -10.37 14.47
N GLN A 10 6.45 -9.58 15.01
CA GLN A 10 6.79 -8.23 14.50
C GLN A 10 7.12 -8.24 13.00
N GLU A 11 7.76 -9.31 12.51
CA GLU A 11 8.07 -9.49 11.08
C GLU A 11 6.82 -9.58 10.19
N GLU A 12 5.73 -10.18 10.68
CA GLU A 12 4.48 -10.24 9.92
C GLU A 12 3.70 -8.93 9.99
N MET A 13 3.75 -8.25 11.14
CA MET A 13 3.20 -6.89 11.25
C MET A 13 3.91 -5.94 10.29
N ASP A 14 5.23 -6.04 10.16
CA ASP A 14 5.99 -5.21 9.23
C ASP A 14 5.63 -5.50 7.77
N LYS A 15 5.53 -6.79 7.39
CA LYS A 15 5.03 -7.19 6.06
C LYS A 15 3.64 -6.63 5.75
N ILE A 16 2.72 -6.64 6.72
CA ILE A 16 1.37 -6.10 6.55
C ILE A 16 1.40 -4.57 6.42
N ASN A 17 2.21 -3.88 7.22
CA ASN A 17 2.40 -2.43 7.11
C ASN A 17 2.98 -2.06 5.75
N VAL A 18 3.94 -2.85 5.25
CA VAL A 18 4.56 -2.67 3.93
C VAL A 18 3.54 -2.78 2.81
N ASP A 19 2.69 -3.81 2.87
CA ASP A 19 1.61 -4.06 1.92
C ASP A 19 0.54 -2.95 1.95
N LEU A 20 0.18 -2.48 3.14
CA LEU A 20 -0.75 -1.37 3.35
C LEU A 20 -0.20 -0.06 2.77
N ALA A 21 1.09 0.19 2.96
CA ALA A 21 1.77 1.32 2.39
C ALA A 21 1.82 1.24 0.86
N ALA A 22 2.15 0.08 0.29
CA ALA A 22 2.19 -0.13 -1.15
C ALA A 22 0.82 0.09 -1.82
N SER A 23 -0.24 -0.46 -1.22
CA SER A 23 -1.62 -0.25 -1.66
C SER A 23 -2.05 1.21 -1.54
N SER A 24 -1.66 1.88 -0.45
CA SER A 24 -1.93 3.31 -0.25
C SER A 24 -1.29 4.19 -1.32
N VAL A 25 -0.06 3.87 -1.75
CA VAL A 25 0.61 4.59 -2.85
C VAL A 25 -0.15 4.41 -4.16
N ALA A 26 -0.42 3.15 -4.55
CA ALA A 26 -1.12 2.86 -5.80
C ALA A 26 -2.54 3.44 -5.83
N PHE A 27 -3.21 3.48 -4.68
CA PHE A 27 -4.48 4.18 -4.53
C PHE A 27 -4.27 5.68 -4.71
N LYS A 28 -3.42 6.35 -3.92
CA LYS A 28 -3.22 7.80 -4.04
C LYS A 28 -2.79 8.25 -5.46
N GLU A 29 -1.94 7.48 -6.14
CA GLU A 29 -1.57 7.70 -7.55
C GLU A 29 -2.81 7.68 -8.49
N ARG A 30 -3.79 6.79 -8.24
CA ARG A 30 -5.05 6.72 -9.01
C ARG A 30 -5.95 7.93 -8.80
N TYR A 31 -5.99 8.49 -7.59
CA TYR A 31 -6.88 9.61 -7.22
C TYR A 31 -6.26 10.98 -7.48
N ASN A 32 -5.14 11.05 -8.23
CA ASN A 32 -4.36 12.28 -8.46
C ASN A 32 -3.90 12.97 -7.15
N MET A 33 -3.86 12.24 -6.02
CA MET A 33 -3.30 12.77 -4.78
C MET A 33 -1.77 12.68 -4.82
N PRO A 34 -1.05 13.74 -4.40
CA PRO A 34 0.40 13.69 -4.33
C PRO A 34 0.84 12.65 -3.30
N VAL A 35 1.49 11.57 -3.77
CA VAL A 35 2.10 10.56 -2.91
C VAL A 35 3.55 10.37 -3.31
N ILE A 36 4.43 10.29 -2.31
CA ILE A 36 5.87 10.11 -2.50
C ILE A 36 6.19 8.66 -2.13
N PRO A 37 6.27 7.71 -3.08
CA PRO A 37 6.65 6.33 -2.80
C PRO A 37 8.02 6.23 -2.10
N GLU A 38 8.90 7.20 -2.37
CA GLU A 38 10.22 7.31 -1.78
C GLU A 38 10.19 7.57 -0.26
N LEU A 39 9.20 8.33 0.23
CA LEU A 39 9.04 8.58 1.67
C LEU A 39 8.66 7.29 2.39
N VAL A 40 7.73 6.55 1.78
CA VAL A 40 7.24 5.26 2.28
C VAL A 40 8.35 4.20 2.28
N ALA A 41 9.18 4.17 1.23
CA ALA A 41 10.33 3.28 1.14
C ALA A 41 11.49 3.67 2.08
N ARG A 42 11.50 4.90 2.61
CA ARG A 42 12.45 5.36 3.64
C ARG A 42 11.94 5.12 5.05
N GLU A 43 10.63 5.10 5.27
CA GLU A 43 10.03 4.67 6.54
C GLU A 43 10.08 3.15 6.72
N GLN A 44 10.05 2.39 5.62
CA GLN A 44 10.10 0.94 5.69
C GLN A 44 11.51 0.37 5.83
N PRO A 45 11.66 -0.79 6.48
CA PRO A 45 12.95 -1.45 6.61
C PRO A 45 13.52 -1.89 5.26
N GLU A 46 14.84 -1.81 5.10
CA GLU A 46 15.52 -2.15 3.84
C GLU A 46 15.29 -3.59 3.40
N HIS A 47 15.13 -4.52 4.35
CA HIS A 47 14.86 -5.92 4.09
C HIS A 47 13.45 -6.18 3.52
N LEU A 48 12.52 -5.22 3.64
CA LEU A 48 11.17 -5.31 3.09
C LEU A 48 10.95 -4.40 1.86
N ARG A 49 11.98 -3.68 1.41
CA ARG A 49 11.92 -2.89 0.17
C ARG A 49 11.67 -3.76 -1.07
N ASP A 50 12.28 -4.93 -1.15
CA ASP A 50 12.05 -5.85 -2.27
C ASP A 50 10.59 -6.31 -2.30
N TYR A 51 10.05 -6.64 -1.13
CA TYR A 51 8.64 -6.98 -0.96
C TYR A 51 7.71 -5.80 -1.31
N PHE A 52 8.06 -4.58 -0.89
CA PHE A 52 7.33 -3.36 -1.22
C PHE A 52 7.28 -3.11 -2.73
N LEU A 53 8.39 -3.27 -3.45
CA LEU A 53 8.45 -3.10 -4.91
C LEU A 53 7.58 -4.11 -5.65
N GLN A 54 7.63 -5.38 -5.23
CA GLN A 54 6.76 -6.42 -5.77
C GLN A 54 5.28 -6.10 -5.53
N ARG A 55 4.93 -5.67 -4.32
CA ARG A 55 3.56 -5.26 -3.98
C ARG A 55 3.12 -4.01 -4.72
N LEU A 56 3.99 -3.01 -4.87
CA LEU A 56 3.67 -1.79 -5.59
C LEU A 56 3.41 -2.06 -7.07
N ASN A 57 4.19 -2.94 -7.71
CA ASN A 57 3.91 -3.40 -9.09
C ASN A 57 2.60 -4.20 -9.18
N HIS A 58 2.32 -5.05 -8.19
CA HIS A 58 1.05 -5.77 -8.09
C HIS A 58 -0.12 -4.79 -7.99
N TYR A 59 -0.06 -3.82 -7.07
CA TYR A 59 -1.10 -2.82 -6.86
C TYR A 59 -1.24 -1.84 -8.03
N ARG A 60 -0.17 -1.52 -8.76
CA ARG A 60 -0.28 -0.77 -10.03
C ARG A 60 -1.04 -1.58 -11.09
N SER A 61 -0.75 -2.88 -11.19
CA SER A 61 -1.45 -3.79 -12.10
C SER A 61 -2.92 -4.00 -11.69
N GLU A 62 -3.21 -4.10 -10.40
CA GLU A 62 -4.56 -4.14 -9.86
C GLU A 62 -5.29 -2.81 -10.05
N SER A 63 -4.62 -1.67 -9.82
CA SER A 63 -5.17 -0.33 -10.06
C SER A 63 -5.53 -0.12 -11.53
N ALA A 64 -4.79 -0.76 -12.46
CA ALA A 64 -5.13 -0.79 -13.88
C ALA A 64 -6.35 -1.69 -14.20
N LYS A 65 -6.56 -2.78 -13.45
CA LYS A 65 -7.72 -3.69 -13.59
C LYS A 65 -8.97 -3.17 -12.87
N LEU A 66 -8.80 -2.45 -11.78
CA LEU A 66 -9.86 -1.78 -11.05
C LEU A 66 -10.32 -0.59 -11.88
N SER A 67 -11.46 -0.75 -12.56
CA SER A 67 -12.09 0.31 -13.35
C SER A 67 -12.09 1.62 -12.57
N ARG A 68 -11.76 2.73 -13.26
CA ARG A 68 -11.81 4.11 -12.77
C ARG A 68 -13.27 4.47 -12.43
N LEU A 69 -13.83 3.87 -11.38
CA LEU A 69 -15.02 4.41 -10.76
C LEU A 69 -14.67 5.85 -10.37
N PRO A 70 -15.44 6.84 -10.85
CA PRO A 70 -15.15 8.24 -10.66
C PRO A 70 -15.11 8.50 -9.15
N TYR A 71 -13.97 8.97 -8.68
CA TYR A 71 -13.94 9.58 -7.37
C TYR A 71 -14.53 10.96 -7.51
N GLU A 72 -15.80 11.09 -7.14
CA GLU A 72 -16.32 12.38 -6.76
C GLU A 72 -15.91 12.59 -5.30
N PRO A 73 -14.90 13.46 -5.00
CA PRO A 73 -14.69 13.88 -3.64
C PRO A 73 -16.01 14.49 -3.18
N LYS A 74 -16.66 13.88 -2.17
CA LYS A 74 -17.83 14.47 -1.54
C LYS A 74 -17.38 15.79 -0.91
N VAL A 75 -17.59 16.88 -1.63
CA VAL A 75 -17.41 18.25 -1.15
C VAL A 75 -18.33 18.37 0.05
N LYS A 76 -17.74 18.51 1.23
CA LYS A 76 -18.46 18.63 2.49
C LYS A 76 -18.84 20.08 2.73
#